data_AF-A0A0A1NKX6-F1
#
_entry.id   AF-A0A0A1NKX6-F1
#
_cell.length_a   1.000
_cell.length_b   1.000
_cell.length_c   1.000
_cell.angle_alpha   90.00
_cell.angle_beta   90.00
_cell.angle_gamma   90.00
#
_symmetry.space_group_name_H-M   'P 1'
#
loop_
_entity.id
_entity.type
_entity.pdbx_description
1 polymer ?
#
loop_
_entity_poly.entity_id
_entity_poly.type
_entity_poly.pdbx_seq_one_letter_code
_entity_poly.pdbx_strand_id
1 'polypeptide(L)'
;MPSRKTLKSCQDQLQKVKELAEELSHKQYSQKDVHKLQQKLHHIDAQYKEGIIDDRNVNDPTDDPYEHEGQAQLAEDLSATHEMLTRMLANTD
;
A
#
# COMPACT_ATOMS: atom_id res chain seq x y z
N MET A 1 0.79 -18.17 -17.17
CA MET A 1 0.03 -18.25 -15.90
C MET A 1 0.04 -16.86 -15.29
N PRO A 2 -1.11 -16.24 -14.96
CA PRO A 2 -1.11 -14.94 -14.32
C PRO A 2 -0.48 -15.10 -12.93
N SER A 3 0.60 -14.37 -12.67
CA SER A 3 1.27 -14.36 -11.38
C SER A 3 0.29 -13.81 -10.34
N ARG A 4 -0.35 -14.71 -9.56
CA ARG A 4 -1.15 -14.33 -8.40
C ARG A 4 -0.26 -13.48 -7.49
N LYS A 5 -0.55 -12.18 -7.39
CA LYS A 5 0.16 -11.31 -6.46
C LYS A 5 -0.35 -11.64 -5.06
N THR A 6 0.56 -12.08 -4.20
CA THR A 6 0.25 -12.44 -2.82
C THR A 6 0.18 -11.19 -1.95
N LEU A 7 -0.50 -11.28 -0.80
CA LEU A 7 -0.51 -10.25 0.24
C LEU A 7 0.90 -9.72 0.53
N LYS A 8 1.87 -10.63 0.61
CA LYS A 8 3.29 -10.35 0.82
C LYS A 8 3.89 -9.43 -0.25
N SER A 9 3.47 -9.56 -1.50
CA SER A 9 3.93 -8.67 -2.58
C SER A 9 3.38 -7.26 -2.43
N CYS A 10 2.16 -7.09 -1.90
CA CYS A 10 1.61 -5.77 -1.61
C CYS A 10 2.31 -5.14 -0.39
N GLN A 11 2.54 -5.93 0.66
CA GLN A 11 3.31 -5.49 1.83
C GLN A 11 4.74 -5.04 1.45
N ASP A 12 5.45 -5.80 0.60
CA ASP A 12 6.80 -5.43 0.15
C ASP A 12 6.80 -4.11 -0.67
N GLN A 13 5.80 -3.92 -1.53
CA GLN A 13 5.65 -2.67 -2.28
C GLN A 13 5.32 -1.49 -1.37
N LEU A 14 4.46 -1.70 -0.38
CA LEU A 14 4.09 -0.69 0.59
C LEU A 14 5.29 -0.29 1.46
N GLN A 15 6.06 -1.26 1.92
CA GLN A 15 7.29 -1.04 2.66
C GLN A 15 8.29 -0.20 1.85
N LYS A 16 8.46 -0.51 0.56
CA LYS A 16 9.27 0.32 -0.34
C LYS A 16 8.76 1.76 -0.47
N VAL A 17 7.44 1.98 -0.48
CA VAL A 17 6.88 3.34 -0.53
C VAL A 17 7.18 4.08 0.78
N LYS A 18 7.08 3.41 1.94
CA LYS A 18 7.45 3.98 3.25
C LYS A 18 8.93 4.36 3.29
N GLU A 19 9.82 3.45 2.91
CA GLU A 19 11.27 3.71 2.86
C GLU A 19 11.60 4.90 1.94
N LEU A 20 11.00 4.93 0.74
CA LEU A 20 11.17 6.04 -0.18
C LEU A 20 10.62 7.35 0.38
N ALA A 21 9.51 7.32 1.12
CA ALA A 21 8.93 8.51 1.75
C ALA A 21 9.82 9.03 2.89
N GLU A 22 10.38 8.14 3.73
CA GLU A 22 11.34 8.52 4.77
C GLU A 22 12.62 9.11 4.16
N GLU A 23 13.18 8.46 3.13
CA GLU A 23 14.33 8.98 2.40
C GLU A 23 14.05 10.35 1.76
N LEU A 24 12.85 10.52 1.19
CA LEU A 24 12.43 11.81 0.63
C LEU A 24 12.35 12.86 1.74
N SER A 25 11.76 12.50 2.89
CA SER A 25 11.59 13.39 4.04
C SER A 25 12.92 13.87 4.62
N HIS A 26 14.00 13.11 4.44
CA HIS A 26 15.34 13.48 4.89
C HIS A 26 16.12 14.35 3.88
N LYS A 27 15.59 14.54 2.67
CA LYS A 27 16.21 15.34 1.59
C LYS A 27 15.31 16.53 1.26
N GLN A 28 15.75 17.45 0.41
CA GLN A 28 14.83 18.42 -0.18
C GLN A 28 13.92 17.69 -1.16
N TYR A 29 12.61 17.72 -0.91
CA TYR A 29 11.60 17.12 -1.76
C TYR A 29 10.66 18.18 -2.32
N SER A 30 10.14 17.94 -3.51
CA SER A 30 9.13 18.80 -4.12
C SER A 30 7.74 18.18 -4.00
N GLN A 31 6.71 19.01 -4.14
CA GLN A 31 5.32 18.56 -4.20
C GLN A 31 5.10 17.45 -5.26
N LYS A 32 5.83 17.52 -6.39
CA LYS A 32 5.78 16.52 -7.47
C LYS A 32 6.30 15.16 -7.02
N ASP A 33 7.30 15.13 -6.13
CA ASP A 33 7.91 13.88 -5.68
C ASP A 33 7.00 13.17 -4.67
N VAL A 34 6.35 13.91 -3.78
CA VAL A 34 5.32 13.36 -2.89
C VAL A 34 4.11 12.88 -3.69
N HIS A 35 3.70 13.60 -4.73
CA HIS A 35 2.58 13.20 -5.59
C HIS A 35 2.86 11.88 -6.35
N LYS A 36 4.11 11.66 -6.80
CA LYS A 36 4.52 10.36 -7.38
C LYS A 36 4.38 9.22 -6.37
N LEU A 37 4.75 9.45 -5.10
CA LEU A 37 4.59 8.45 -4.05
C LEU A 37 3.12 8.17 -3.74
N GLN A 38 2.26 9.20 -3.73
CA GLN A 38 0.81 9.02 -3.58
C GLN A 38 0.21 8.20 -4.73
N GLN A 39 0.62 8.47 -5.98
CA GLN A 39 0.16 7.67 -7.12
C GLN A 39 0.59 6.21 -7.04
N LYS A 40 1.83 5.94 -6.58
CA LYS A 40 2.28 4.57 -6.31
C LYS A 40 1.47 3.91 -5.21
N LEU A 41 1.21 4.62 -4.12
CA LEU A 41 0.41 4.11 -3.01
C LEU A 41 -1.03 3.79 -3.43
N HIS A 42 -1.66 4.69 -4.19
CA HIS A 42 -2.99 4.48 -4.76
C HIS A 42 -3.03 3.28 -5.72
N HIS A 43 -1.94 3.01 -6.45
CA HIS A 43 -1.85 1.82 -7.29
C HIS A 43 -1.77 0.52 -6.47
N ILE A 44 -1.15 0.56 -5.28
CA ILE A 44 -1.12 -0.57 -4.35
C ILE A 44 -2.50 -0.76 -3.70
N ASP A 45 -3.15 0.33 -3.26
CA ASP A 45 -4.50 0.31 -2.70
C ASP A 45 -5.53 -0.20 -3.73
N ALA A 46 -5.43 0.21 -4.99
CA ALA A 46 -6.28 -0.30 -6.05
C ALA A 46 -6.07 -1.82 -6.25
N GLN A 47 -4.83 -2.30 -6.30
CA GLN A 47 -4.55 -3.74 -6.40
C GLN A 47 -5.06 -4.54 -5.19
N TYR A 48 -4.99 -3.93 -4.00
CA TYR A 48 -5.53 -4.48 -2.77
C TYR A 48 -7.07 -4.57 -2.81
N LYS A 49 -7.75 -3.47 -3.17
CA LYS A 49 -9.22 -3.38 -3.25
C LYS A 49 -9.84 -4.16 -4.39
N GLU A 50 -9.16 -4.26 -5.54
CA GLU A 50 -9.64 -5.02 -6.70
C GLU A 50 -9.66 -6.55 -6.45
N GLY A 51 -9.26 -7.02 -5.25
CA GLY A 51 -9.36 -8.43 -4.89
C GLY A 51 -8.39 -9.33 -5.65
N ILE A 52 -7.29 -8.77 -6.18
CA ILE A 52 -6.21 -9.56 -6.81
C ILE A 52 -5.51 -10.44 -5.76
N ILE A 53 -5.59 -10.04 -4.49
CA ILE A 53 -5.19 -10.85 -3.34
C ILE A 53 -6.33 -11.83 -3.03
N ASP A 54 -6.44 -12.87 -3.85
CA ASP A 54 -7.32 -14.01 -3.59
C ASP A 54 -6.61 -14.94 -2.59
N ASP A 55 -6.68 -14.59 -1.30
CA ASP A 55 -6.28 -15.45 -0.19
C ASP A 55 -7.41 -16.41 0.24
N ARG A 56 -8.52 -16.42 -0.52
CA ARG A 56 -9.62 -17.33 -0.22
C ARG A 56 -9.14 -18.76 -0.32
N ASN A 57 -9.42 -19.53 0.70
CA ASN A 57 -9.25 -20.96 0.60
C ASN A 57 -10.19 -21.49 -0.49
N VAL A 58 -9.63 -21.97 -1.60
CA VAL A 58 -10.40 -22.50 -2.74
C VAL A 58 -11.31 -23.66 -2.34
N ASN A 59 -11.05 -24.30 -1.19
CA ASN A 59 -11.86 -25.38 -0.62
C ASN A 59 -12.90 -24.92 0.40
N ASP A 60 -12.90 -23.65 0.81
CA ASP A 60 -13.85 -23.09 1.75
C ASP A 60 -14.60 -21.91 1.11
N PRO A 61 -15.87 -22.11 0.70
CA PRO A 61 -16.65 -21.07 0.04
C PRO A 61 -17.12 -19.95 0.98
N THR A 62 -16.83 -20.06 2.28
CA THR A 62 -17.15 -19.03 3.30
C THR A 62 -15.93 -18.26 3.77
N ASP A 63 -14.75 -18.60 3.27
CA ASP A 63 -13.51 -17.91 3.60
C ASP A 63 -13.54 -16.50 3.02
N ASP A 64 -13.79 -15.53 3.90
CA ASP A 64 -13.81 -14.13 3.55
C ASP A 64 -12.35 -13.64 3.46
N PRO A 65 -11.89 -13.19 2.27
CA PRO A 65 -10.52 -12.74 2.10
C PRO A 65 -10.17 -11.51 2.94
N TYR A 66 -11.17 -10.82 3.52
CA TYR A 66 -10.99 -9.67 4.38
C TYR A 66 -10.94 -10.01 5.88
N GLU A 67 -11.23 -11.25 6.29
CA GLU A 67 -11.13 -11.71 7.69
C GLU A 67 -9.74 -12.26 8.06
N HIS A 68 -8.80 -12.32 7.10
CA HIS A 68 -7.44 -12.78 7.35
C HIS A 68 -6.60 -11.69 8.05
N GLU A 69 -5.91 -12.04 9.14
CA GLU A 69 -5.12 -11.12 9.99
C GLU A 69 -4.13 -10.23 9.20
N GLY A 70 -3.59 -10.72 8.08
CA GLY A 70 -2.66 -9.97 7.25
C GLY A 70 -3.27 -8.82 6.44
N GLN A 71 -4.58 -8.84 6.20
CA GLN A 71 -5.32 -7.83 5.44
C GLN A 71 -5.59 -6.58 6.27
N ALA A 72 -5.98 -6.77 7.54
CA ALA A 72 -6.14 -5.68 8.49
C ALA A 72 -4.83 -4.89 8.66
N GLN A 73 -3.71 -5.59 8.86
CA GLN A 73 -2.40 -4.96 8.98
C GLN A 73 -2.01 -4.17 7.72
N LEU A 74 -2.33 -4.70 6.53
CA LEU A 74 -2.05 -4.03 5.26
C LEU A 74 -2.90 -2.76 5.08
N ALA A 75 -4.17 -2.80 5.47
CA ALA A 75 -5.07 -1.64 5.44
C ALA A 75 -4.63 -0.54 6.43
N GLU A 76 -4.21 -0.91 7.62
CA GLU A 76 -3.60 0.02 8.59
C GLU A 76 -2.33 0.64 8.04
N ASP A 77 -1.44 -0.17 7.46
CA ASP A 77 -0.20 0.33 6.87
C ASP A 77 -0.44 1.25 5.67
N LEU A 78 -1.43 0.95 4.83
CA LEU A 78 -1.83 1.80 3.70
C LEU A 78 -2.31 3.15 4.21
N SER A 79 -3.17 3.15 5.23
CA SER A 79 -3.72 4.37 5.84
C SER A 79 -2.62 5.21 6.49
N ALA A 80 -1.73 4.59 7.26
CA ALA A 80 -0.60 5.28 7.88
C ALA A 80 0.33 5.92 6.84
N THR A 81 0.61 5.22 5.74
CA THR A 81 1.43 5.76 4.65
C THR A 81 0.73 6.91 3.92
N HIS A 82 -0.59 6.83 3.74
CA HIS A 82 -1.40 7.92 3.18
C HIS A 82 -1.33 9.17 4.04
N GLU A 83 -1.47 9.04 5.36
CA GLU A 83 -1.34 10.15 6.30
C GLU A 83 0.06 10.77 6.25
N MET A 84 1.11 9.95 6.24
CA MET A 84 2.49 10.41 6.15
C MET A 84 2.72 11.26 4.89
N LEU A 85 2.35 10.74 3.72
CA LEU A 85 2.50 11.46 2.45
C LEU A 85 1.66 12.75 2.42
N THR A 86 0.47 12.73 3.02
CA THR A 86 -0.39 13.93 3.12
C THR A 86 0.27 15.01 3.98
N ARG A 87 0.89 14.63 5.11
CA ARG A 87 1.64 15.57 5.96
C ARG A 87 2.87 16.12 5.25
N MET A 88 3.60 15.29 4.48
CA MET A 88 4.73 15.76 3.68
C MET A 88 4.29 16.77 2.61
N LEU A 89 3.17 16.51 1.92
CA LEU A 89 2.56 17.45 0.98
C LEU A 89 2.18 18.78 1.63
N ALA A 90 1.63 18.75 2.84
CA ALA A 90 1.29 19.95 3.59
C ALA A 90 2.53 20.76 4.03
N ASN A 91 3.69 20.10 4.20
CA ASN A 91 4.96 20.74 4.55
C ASN A 91 5.78 21.22 3.33
N THR A 92 5.28 21.03 2.10
CA THR A 92 5.94 21.48 0.85
C THR A 92 5.35 22.76 0.27
N ASP A 93 4.61 23.53 1.09
CA ASP A 93 4.09 24.87 0.75
C ASP A 93 5.21 25.90 0.55
#